data_AF-A0A9E5AW92-F1
#
_entry.id   AF-A0A9E5AW92-F1
#
_cell.length_a   1.000
_cell.length_b   1.000
_cell.length_c   1.000
_cell.angle_alpha   90.00
_cell.angle_beta   90.00
_cell.angle_gamma   90.00
#
_symmetry.space_group_name_H-M   'P 1'
#
loop_
_entity.id
_entity.type
_entity.pdbx_description
1 polymer ?
#
loop_
_entity_poly.entity_id
_entity_poly.type
_entity_poly.pdbx_seq_one_letter_code
_entity_poly.pdbx_strand_id
1 'polypeptide(L)'
;MQSVRLVATDGAIAAFGHNHRRLRPNIVIGVVEGLTEGEWPGACLRIGTVLIGVQDLRLRCIMTSYVPDTLVQDKAITRDIYKRFDGKLALNCFVTEGGEIAVGDEGQLVRGRACAESAAIIE
;
A
#
# COMPACT_ATOMS: atom_id res chain seq x y z
N MET A 1 -8.26 -18.18 0.83
CA MET A 1 -7.04 -17.46 0.42
C MET A 1 -7.41 -16.02 0.17
N GLN A 2 -7.30 -15.15 1.17
CA GLN A 2 -7.53 -13.72 0.98
C GLN A 2 -6.38 -13.15 0.15
N SER A 3 -6.70 -12.50 -0.97
CA SER A 3 -5.68 -11.96 -1.87
C SER A 3 -5.03 -10.74 -1.25
N VAL A 4 -3.74 -10.82 -0.92
CA VAL A 4 -2.96 -9.66 -0.49
C VAL A 4 -2.86 -8.67 -1.65
N ARG A 5 -3.43 -7.48 -1.45
CA ARG A 5 -3.40 -6.34 -2.39
C ARG A 5 -2.37 -5.34 -1.91
N LEU A 6 -1.74 -4.65 -2.86
CA LEU A 6 -0.84 -3.54 -2.56
C LEU A 6 -1.58 -2.23 -2.73
N VAL A 7 -1.67 -1.45 -1.64
CA VAL A 7 -2.19 -0.08 -1.65
C VAL A 7 -1.02 0.88 -1.44
N ALA A 8 -0.90 1.89 -2.29
CA ALA A 8 0.05 3.00 -2.10
C ALA A 8 -0.72 4.30 -1.84
N THR A 9 -0.10 5.24 -1.16
CA THR A 9 -0.63 6.59 -0.98
C THR A 9 0.12 7.57 -1.89
N ASP A 10 -0.50 8.68 -2.25
CA ASP A 10 0.17 9.77 -2.97
C ASP A 10 1.32 10.36 -2.15
N GLY A 11 1.17 10.42 -0.82
CA GLY A 11 2.25 10.74 0.13
C GLY A 11 3.45 9.79 0.03
N ALA A 12 3.24 8.47 0.07
CA ALA A 12 4.30 7.47 -0.13
C ALA A 12 4.97 7.60 -1.51
N ILE A 13 4.19 7.89 -2.55
CA ILE A 13 4.68 8.06 -3.92
C ILE A 13 5.54 9.33 -4.03
N ALA A 14 5.10 10.44 -3.44
CA ALA A 14 5.86 11.68 -3.40
C ALA A 14 7.16 11.49 -2.62
N ALA A 15 7.09 10.85 -1.44
CA ALA A 15 8.26 10.52 -0.65
C ALA A 15 9.22 9.59 -1.41
N PHE A 16 8.70 8.62 -2.17
CA PHE A 16 9.54 7.71 -2.97
C PHE A 16 10.43 8.47 -3.97
N GLY A 17 9.93 9.55 -4.58
CA GLY A 17 10.71 10.42 -5.46
C GLY A 17 11.14 9.78 -6.79
N HIS A 18 10.59 8.63 -7.14
CA HIS A 18 10.87 7.89 -8.37
C HIS A 18 9.58 7.45 -9.06
N ASN A 19 9.69 6.84 -10.24
CA ASN A 19 8.54 6.32 -10.97
C ASN A 19 7.72 5.32 -10.10
N HIS A 20 6.52 5.74 -9.68
CA HIS A 20 5.63 4.99 -8.79
C HIS A 20 5.26 3.60 -9.31
N ARG A 21 5.29 3.36 -10.63
CA ARG A 21 5.02 2.04 -11.23
C ARG A 21 6.03 0.98 -10.78
N ARG A 22 7.20 1.38 -10.25
CA ARG A 22 8.16 0.47 -9.57
C ARG A 22 7.58 -0.16 -8.30
N LEU A 23 6.66 0.53 -7.63
CA LEU A 23 5.99 0.03 -6.42
C LEU A 23 4.96 -1.06 -6.72
N ARG A 24 4.43 -1.08 -7.96
CA ARG A 24 3.41 -2.04 -8.45
C ARG A 24 2.12 -2.04 -7.59
N PRO A 25 1.54 -0.88 -7.25
CA PRO A 25 0.28 -0.84 -6.52
C PRO A 25 -0.87 -1.35 -7.38
N ASN A 26 -1.88 -1.92 -6.71
CA ASN A 26 -3.18 -2.18 -7.31
C ASN A 26 -4.10 -0.95 -7.19
N ILE A 27 -4.01 -0.25 -6.05
CA ILE A 27 -4.82 0.91 -5.71
C ILE A 27 -3.88 2.02 -5.22
N VAL A 28 -4.18 3.26 -5.61
CA VAL A 28 -3.54 4.46 -5.08
C VAL A 28 -4.60 5.29 -4.35
N ILE A 29 -4.37 5.59 -3.08
CA ILE A 29 -5.21 6.51 -2.29
C ILE A 29 -4.57 7.89 -2.33
N GLY A 30 -5.32 8.88 -2.80
CA GLY A 30 -4.89 10.28 -2.84
C GLY A 30 -5.25 11.04 -1.56
N VAL A 31 -4.72 12.26 -1.46
CA VAL A 31 -4.97 13.21 -0.37
C VAL A 31 -4.48 12.66 0.98
N VAL A 32 -3.29 12.06 0.98
CA VAL A 32 -2.62 11.56 2.18
C VAL A 32 -1.37 12.38 2.43
N GLU A 33 -1.31 13.02 3.60
CA GLU A 33 -0.17 13.84 3.97
C GLU A 33 1.04 12.97 4.36
N GLY A 34 2.19 13.23 3.72
CA GLY A 34 3.46 12.63 4.09
C GLY A 34 3.46 11.10 4.06
N LEU A 35 3.93 10.49 5.15
CA LEU A 35 3.98 9.02 5.34
C LEU A 35 3.00 8.55 6.42
N THR A 36 1.86 9.25 6.57
CA THR A 36 0.86 8.95 7.61
C THR A 36 0.24 7.56 7.44
N GLU A 37 0.39 6.92 6.28
CA GLU A 37 -0.01 5.52 6.08
C GLU A 37 0.69 4.52 7.00
N GLY A 38 1.83 4.89 7.59
CA GLY A 38 2.51 4.09 8.61
C GLY A 38 1.67 3.81 9.86
N GLU A 39 0.63 4.62 10.12
CA GLU A 39 -0.26 4.48 11.28
C GLU A 39 -1.55 3.69 10.98
N TRP A 40 -1.74 3.30 9.71
CA TRP A 40 -2.94 2.63 9.23
C TRP A 40 -3.02 1.12 9.54
N PRO A 41 -1.92 0.37 9.80
CA PRO A 41 -2.02 -1.02 10.25
C PRO A 41 -3.07 -1.22 11.35
N GLY A 42 -3.94 -2.22 11.16
CA GLY A 42 -5.09 -2.52 12.04
C GLY A 42 -6.36 -1.71 11.76
N ALA A 43 -6.33 -0.74 10.84
CA ALA A 43 -7.51 -0.05 10.32
C ALA A 43 -8.02 -0.70 9.02
N CYS A 44 -9.13 -0.18 8.49
CA CYS A 44 -9.60 -0.49 7.14
C CYS A 44 -9.78 0.77 6.30
N LEU A 45 -9.70 0.59 4.99
CA LEU A 45 -10.18 1.55 3.99
C LEU A 45 -11.58 1.12 3.55
N ARG A 46 -12.57 1.99 3.76
CA ARG A 46 -13.92 1.86 3.22
C ARG A 46 -14.00 2.67 1.93
N ILE A 47 -14.38 2.02 0.84
CA ILE A 47 -14.59 2.65 -0.48
C ILE A 47 -15.95 2.19 -0.99
N GLY A 48 -16.98 3.05 -0.88
CA GLY A 48 -18.36 2.64 -1.13
C GLY A 48 -18.77 1.46 -0.25
N THR A 49 -19.10 0.32 -0.85
CA THR A 49 -19.43 -0.92 -0.14
C THR A 49 -18.21 -1.80 0.15
N VAL A 50 -17.06 -1.52 -0.46
CA VAL A 50 -15.85 -2.33 -0.32
C VAL A 50 -15.12 -1.98 0.97
N LEU A 51 -14.65 -3.02 1.68
CA LEU A 51 -13.83 -2.88 2.88
C LEU A 51 -12.50 -3.61 2.69
N ILE A 52 -11.42 -2.85 2.80
CA ILE A 52 -10.04 -3.34 2.65
C ILE A 52 -9.32 -3.17 3.99
N GLY A 53 -8.94 -4.27 4.63
CA GLY A 53 -8.12 -4.20 5.84
C GLY A 53 -6.66 -3.88 5.52
N VAL A 54 -6.02 -3.12 6.42
CA VAL A 54 -4.61 -2.74 6.33
C VAL A 54 -3.82 -3.60 7.31
N GLN A 55 -2.91 -4.42 6.78
CA GLN A 55 -2.14 -5.38 7.58
C GLN A 55 -0.87 -4.72 8.14
N ASP A 56 0.04 -4.32 7.26
CA ASP A 56 1.34 -3.77 7.64
C ASP A 56 1.95 -2.94 6.49
N LEU A 57 3.08 -2.29 6.78
CA LEU A 57 3.93 -1.67 5.77
C LEU A 57 4.68 -2.73 4.96
N ARG A 58 4.64 -2.59 3.64
CA ARG A 58 5.17 -3.59 2.72
C ARG A 58 6.68 -3.52 2.57
N LEU A 59 7.37 -4.61 2.93
CA LEU A 59 8.79 -4.79 2.60
C LEU A 59 9.02 -4.77 1.08
N ARG A 60 10.00 -3.96 0.64
CA ARG A 60 10.35 -3.79 -0.77
C ARG A 60 11.51 -4.70 -1.15
N CYS A 61 11.21 -5.69 -2.00
CA CYS A 61 12.23 -6.55 -2.57
C CYS A 61 12.94 -5.90 -3.77
N ILE A 62 13.93 -6.62 -4.29
CA ILE A 62 14.74 -6.23 -5.46
C ILE A 62 13.90 -5.91 -6.70
N MET A 63 12.68 -6.43 -6.83
CA MET A 63 11.82 -6.14 -7.99
C MET A 63 11.54 -4.64 -8.18
N THR A 64 11.60 -3.84 -7.10
CA THR A 64 11.45 -2.37 -7.15
C THR A 64 12.59 -1.69 -7.89
N SER A 65 13.77 -2.31 -7.97
CA SER A 65 14.94 -1.78 -8.67
C SER A 65 14.78 -1.76 -10.20
N TYR A 66 13.84 -2.52 -10.76
CA TYR A 66 13.66 -2.60 -12.21
C TYR A 66 12.80 -1.47 -12.76
N VAL A 67 13.29 -0.81 -13.81
CA VAL A 67 12.49 0.15 -14.59
C VAL A 67 11.31 -0.61 -15.22
N PRO A 68 10.06 -0.12 -15.07
CA PRO A 68 8.89 -0.84 -15.56
C PRO A 68 8.90 -1.14 -17.06
N ASP A 69 9.39 -0.20 -17.87
CA ASP A 69 9.31 -0.29 -19.34
C ASP A 69 10.56 -0.91 -19.97
N THR A 70 11.75 -0.72 -19.39
CA THR A 70 13.02 -1.20 -19.98
C THR A 70 13.62 -2.41 -19.27
N LEU A 71 13.12 -2.77 -18.08
CA LEU A 71 13.67 -3.81 -17.22
C LEU A 71 15.16 -3.61 -16.86
N VAL A 72 15.70 -2.40 -17.06
CA VAL A 72 17.04 -2.06 -16.59
C VAL A 72 17.00 -1.98 -15.06
N GLN A 73 17.95 -2.65 -14.42
CA GLN A 73 18.06 -2.69 -12.97
C GLN A 73 18.81 -1.47 -12.44
N ASP A 74 18.19 -0.73 -11.53
CA ASP A 74 18.80 0.33 -10.75
C ASP A 74 18.78 -0.03 -9.25
N LYS A 75 19.90 -0.57 -8.77
CA LYS A 75 20.05 -0.99 -7.37
C LYS A 75 20.07 0.18 -6.39
N ALA A 76 20.27 1.41 -6.84
CA ALA A 76 20.22 2.59 -5.97
C ALA A 76 18.82 2.77 -5.36
N ILE A 77 17.78 2.45 -6.12
CA ILE A 77 16.38 2.53 -5.67
C ILE A 77 16.13 1.70 -4.42
N THR A 78 16.50 0.41 -4.43
CA THR A 78 16.27 -0.45 -3.26
C THR A 78 17.14 -0.01 -2.09
N ARG A 79 18.41 0.40 -2.31
CA ARG A 79 19.26 0.92 -1.24
C ARG A 79 18.68 2.18 -0.59
N ASP A 80 18.15 3.08 -1.40
CA ASP A 80 17.53 4.32 -0.93
C ASP A 80 16.28 4.03 -0.09
N ILE A 81 15.44 3.08 -0.52
CA ILE A 81 14.28 2.65 0.27
C ILE A 81 14.70 2.09 1.63
N TYR A 82 15.74 1.24 1.68
CA TYR A 82 16.25 0.70 2.94
C TYR A 82 16.80 1.79 3.86
N LYS A 83 17.47 2.80 3.31
CA LYS A 83 18.05 3.90 4.07
C LYS A 83 16.98 4.86 4.63
N ARG A 84 15.94 5.16 3.86
CA ARG A 84 14.96 6.22 4.17
C ARG A 84 13.69 5.71 4.83
N PHE A 85 13.30 4.47 4.55
CA PHE A 85 12.00 3.91 4.96
C PHE A 85 12.13 2.54 5.64
N ASP A 86 13.31 2.19 6.15
CA ASP A 86 13.56 0.89 6.78
C ASP A 86 13.18 -0.31 5.88
N GLY A 87 13.34 -0.14 4.57
CA GLY A 87 13.05 -1.16 3.57
C GLY A 87 11.56 -1.32 3.26
N LYS A 88 10.67 -0.58 3.92
CA LYS A 88 9.22 -0.73 3.80
C LYS A 88 8.60 0.51 3.19
N LEU A 89 7.70 0.33 2.23
CA LEU A 89 6.97 1.43 1.61
C LEU A 89 5.68 0.91 1.00
N ALA A 90 4.60 1.70 1.11
CA ALA A 90 3.23 1.31 0.80
C ALA A 90 2.72 0.18 1.72
N LEU A 91 1.50 -0.30 1.48
CA LEU A 91 0.78 -1.17 2.42
C LEU A 91 0.48 -2.55 1.83
N ASN A 92 0.61 -3.55 2.70
CA ASN A 92 -0.04 -4.84 2.51
C ASN A 92 -1.47 -4.74 3.03
N CYS A 93 -2.42 -5.10 2.17
CA CYS A 93 -3.84 -5.05 2.47
C CYS A 93 -4.53 -6.34 2.06
N PHE A 94 -5.72 -6.58 2.58
CA PHE A 94 -6.57 -7.70 2.22
C PHE A 94 -8.01 -7.22 2.07
N VAL A 95 -8.80 -7.92 1.27
CA VAL A 95 -10.22 -7.57 1.06
C VAL A 95 -11.06 -8.31 2.11
N THR A 96 -11.75 -7.55 2.95
CA THR A 96 -12.70 -8.07 3.95
C THR A 96 -14.10 -8.17 3.36
N GLU A 97 -14.54 -7.12 2.65
CA GLU A 97 -15.82 -7.07 1.94
C GLU A 97 -15.54 -6.69 0.48
N GLY A 98 -15.90 -7.56 -0.46
CA GLY A 98 -15.68 -7.36 -1.89
C GLY A 98 -16.77 -6.53 -2.55
N GLY A 99 -16.47 -5.97 -3.73
CA GLY A 99 -17.39 -5.15 -4.51
C GLY A 99 -16.65 -4.44 -5.64
N GLU A 100 -17.35 -3.52 -6.30
CA GLU A 100 -16.80 -2.69 -7.37
C GLU A 100 -16.26 -1.38 -6.80
N ILE A 101 -15.12 -0.94 -7.33
CA ILE A 101 -14.53 0.37 -7.07
C ILE A 101 -14.10 0.99 -8.40
N ALA A 102 -14.19 2.31 -8.49
CA ALA A 102 -13.78 3.10 -9.63
C ALA A 102 -12.76 4.17 -9.22
N VAL A 103 -12.00 4.67 -10.19
CA VAL A 103 -11.14 5.84 -9.97
C VAL A 103 -12.02 7.05 -9.64
N GLY A 104 -11.73 7.71 -8.52
CA GLY A 104 -12.48 8.86 -8.03
C GLY A 104 -13.43 8.53 -6.88
N ASP A 105 -13.62 7.26 -6.54
CA ASP A 105 -14.39 6.88 -5.35
C ASP A 105 -13.70 7.37 -4.07
N GLU A 106 -14.51 7.89 -3.15
CA GLU A 106 -14.02 8.37 -1.86
C GLU A 106 -13.61 7.19 -0.96
N GLY A 107 -12.40 7.27 -0.43
CA GLY A 107 -11.87 6.33 0.55
C GLY A 107 -11.85 6.94 1.94
N GLN A 108 -12.40 6.22 2.93
CA GLN A 108 -12.38 6.64 4.32
C GLN A 108 -11.62 5.62 5.17
N LEU A 109 -10.69 6.10 6.00
CA LEU A 109 -10.01 5.27 6.98
C LEU A 109 -10.94 5.07 8.19
N VAL A 110 -11.28 3.82 8.46
CA VAL A 110 -12.16 3.45 9.58
C VAL A 110 -11.44 2.49 10.52
N ARG A 111 -11.74 2.60 11.81
CA ARG A 111 -11.24 1.68 12.86
C ARG A 111 -12.42 0.95 13.49
N GLY A 112 -12.28 -0.35 13.74
CA GLY A 112 -13.33 -1.16 14.34
C GLY A 112 -12.95 -2.64 14.44
N ARG A 113 -13.78 -3.43 15.16
CA ARG A 113 -13.53 -4.86 15.39
C ARG A 113 -13.33 -5.66 14.09
N ALA A 114 -14.15 -5.41 13.07
CA ALA A 114 -14.04 -6.06 11.77
C ALA A 114 -12.67 -5.86 11.08
N CYS A 115 -12.00 -4.74 11.36
CA CYS A 115 -10.65 -4.45 10.84
C CYS A 115 -9.56 -5.18 11.60
N ALA A 116 -9.70 -5.28 12.93
CA ALA A 116 -8.74 -5.92 13.80
C ALA A 116 -8.79 -7.46 13.72
N GLU A 117 -9.99 -8.05 13.69
CA GLU A 117 -10.17 -9.51 13.59
C GLU A 117 -9.63 -10.06 12.27
N SER A 118 -9.78 -9.32 11.18
CA SER A 118 -9.28 -9.74 9.87
C SER A 118 -7.75 -9.65 9.76
N ALA A 119 -7.08 -8.80 10.54
CA ALA A 119 -5.62 -8.75 10.62
C ALA A 119 -5.05 -9.92 11.44
N ALA A 120 -5.77 -10.40 12.46
CA ALA A 120 -5.34 -11.48 13.35
C ALA A 120 -5.48 -12.89 12.74
N ILE A 121 -6.25 -13.06 11.67
CA ILE A 121 -6.45 -14.36 10.98
C ILE A 121 -5.29 -14.68 10.01
N ILE A 122 -4.34 -13.75 9.81
CA ILE A 122 -3.28 -13.84 8.80
C ILE A 122 -1.91 -14.27 9.40
N GLU A 123 -1.80 -14.42 10.73
CA GLU A 123 -0.67 -15.12 11.37
C GLU A 123 -0.87 -16.65 11.35
#